data_AF-A0A937N131-F1
#
_entry.id   AF-A0A937N131-F1
#
_cell.length_a   1.000
_cell.length_b   1.000
_cell.length_c   1.000
_cell.angle_alpha   90.00
_cell.angle_beta   90.00
_cell.angle_gamma   90.00
#
_symmetry.space_group_name_H-M   'P 1'
#
loop_
_entity.id
_entity.type
_entity.pdbx_description
1 polymer ?
#
loop_
_entity_poly.entity_id
_entity_poly.type
_entity_poly.pdbx_seq_one_letter_code
_entity_poly.pdbx_strand_id
1 'polypeptide(L)'
;MPSIIRNLPLERARTDVPIGGRSVSVLPFQAVVWVSIVSKGPEPFDPRTPSIPAVVDLGFNGTFAIREEQLREWAGLDPRLFYRVRTSRLRGAVADERAANLWLHSNVPNSRSPSGQPPLRMELFKGMFVLRRPEQSDRRDDRPRLPLLGFRALHRADLKVVVDCKNCRLTIRAPRGLWFLG
;
A
#
# COMPACT_ATOMS: atom_id res chain seq x y z
N MET A 1 -12.13 12.02 -14.64
CA MET A 1 -11.90 11.06 -13.54
C MET A 1 -11.45 11.84 -12.31
N PRO A 2 -12.19 11.79 -11.20
CA PRO A 2 -11.74 12.37 -9.93
C PRO A 2 -10.41 11.74 -9.47
N SER A 3 -9.60 12.51 -8.74
CA SER A 3 -8.29 12.05 -8.25
C SER A 3 -8.46 11.52 -6.84
N ILE A 4 -8.06 10.26 -6.60
CA ILE A 4 -7.92 9.73 -5.24
C ILE A 4 -6.60 10.21 -4.64
N ILE A 5 -5.52 10.17 -5.42
CA ILE A 5 -4.23 10.78 -5.06
C ILE A 5 -3.99 11.97 -5.99
N ARG A 6 -3.78 13.17 -5.45
CA ARG A 6 -3.61 14.42 -6.20
C ARG A 6 -2.26 15.06 -5.90
N ASN A 7 -1.44 15.23 -6.94
CA ASN A 7 -0.15 15.92 -6.86
C ASN A 7 0.73 15.45 -5.69
N LEU A 8 0.79 14.15 -5.44
CA LEU A 8 1.63 13.58 -4.39
C LEU A 8 3.10 13.90 -4.69
N PRO A 9 3.84 14.54 -3.76
CA PRO A 9 5.24 14.88 -4.00
C PRO A 9 6.14 13.64 -3.98
N LEU A 10 7.02 13.54 -4.97
CA LEU A 10 8.11 12.57 -5.05
C LEU A 10 9.40 13.26 -4.62
N GLU A 11 9.77 13.09 -3.35
CA GLU A 11 10.88 13.80 -2.74
C GLU A 11 12.22 13.38 -3.37
N ARG A 12 13.06 14.37 -3.74
CA ARG A 12 14.38 14.12 -4.33
C ARG A 12 15.42 13.66 -3.32
N ALA A 13 15.18 13.98 -2.05
CA ALA A 13 16.03 13.57 -0.94
C ALA A 13 15.39 12.42 -0.16
N ARG A 14 16.21 11.71 0.61
CA ARG A 14 15.71 10.79 1.63
C ARG A 14 14.89 11.60 2.62
N THR A 15 13.69 11.10 2.91
CA THR A 15 12.77 11.68 3.89
C THR A 15 12.31 10.58 4.82
N ASP A 16 11.49 10.89 5.81
CA ASP A 16 10.89 9.89 6.68
C ASP A 16 9.37 10.01 6.73
N VAL A 17 8.71 8.95 7.17
CA VAL A 17 7.26 8.92 7.44
C VAL A 17 7.02 8.39 8.85
N PRO A 18 6.20 9.08 9.68
CA PRO A 18 5.88 8.59 11.01
C PRO A 18 4.87 7.44 10.93
N ILE A 19 5.07 6.40 11.72
CA ILE A 19 4.11 5.28 11.88
C ILE A 19 4.28 4.64 13.26
N GLY A 20 3.21 4.55 14.06
CA GLY A 20 3.25 3.87 15.37
C GLY A 20 4.34 4.40 16.31
N GLY A 21 4.53 5.72 16.39
CA GLY A 21 5.53 6.35 17.27
C GLY A 21 6.99 6.27 16.81
N ARG A 22 7.27 5.64 15.65
CA ARG A 22 8.60 5.60 15.02
C ARG A 22 8.60 6.33 13.68
N SER A 23 9.80 6.63 13.18
CA SER A 23 10.01 7.20 11.86
C SER A 23 10.62 6.15 10.94
N VAL A 24 10.05 5.97 9.73
CA VAL A 24 10.56 5.03 8.73
C VAL A 24 11.12 5.79 7.55
N SER A 25 12.35 5.46 7.17
CA SER A 25 13.03 6.13 6.06
C SER A 25 12.46 5.78 4.69
N VAL A 26 12.17 6.82 3.92
CA VAL A 26 11.66 6.82 2.55
C VAL A 26 12.81 7.21 1.62
N LEU A 27 13.09 6.37 0.62
CA LEU A 27 14.12 6.65 -0.36
C LEU A 27 13.66 7.75 -1.34
N PRO A 28 14.60 8.46 -1.99
CA PRO A 28 14.29 9.39 -3.06
C PRO A 28 13.31 8.81 -4.09
N PHE A 29 12.40 9.64 -4.57
CA PHE A 29 11.41 9.37 -5.61
C PHE A 29 10.38 8.27 -5.28
N GLN A 30 10.32 7.77 -4.05
CA GLN A 30 9.27 6.84 -3.64
C GLN A 30 7.94 7.58 -3.42
N ALA A 31 6.90 7.09 -4.10
CA ALA A 31 5.54 7.58 -3.99
C ALA A 31 4.84 6.93 -2.78
N VAL A 32 4.87 7.60 -1.63
CA VAL A 32 4.25 7.10 -0.39
C VAL A 32 2.78 7.49 -0.34
N VAL A 33 1.90 6.50 -0.29
CA VAL A 33 0.46 6.63 -0.08
C VAL A 33 0.05 6.01 1.25
N TRP A 34 -1.14 6.33 1.75
CA TRP A 34 -1.71 5.71 2.95
C TRP A 34 -2.74 4.67 2.56
N VAL A 35 -2.66 3.49 3.18
CA VAL A 35 -3.59 2.39 2.96
C VAL A 35 -4.08 1.81 4.28
N SER A 36 -5.31 1.32 4.31
CA SER A 36 -5.80 0.45 5.39
C SER A 36 -6.01 -0.96 4.84
N ILE A 37 -5.73 -1.97 5.65
CA ILE A 37 -5.85 -3.38 5.28
C ILE A 37 -7.06 -3.95 6.00
N VAL A 38 -7.92 -4.67 5.29
CA VAL A 38 -9.07 -5.37 5.90
C VAL A 38 -9.18 -6.77 5.32
N SER A 39 -9.88 -7.65 6.05
CA SER A 39 -10.27 -8.97 5.54
C SER A 39 -11.03 -8.84 4.22
N LYS A 40 -10.94 -9.88 3.38
CA LYS A 40 -11.70 -9.89 2.13
C LYS A 40 -13.20 -10.00 2.43
N GLY A 41 -13.97 -9.07 1.89
CA GLY A 41 -15.43 -9.05 1.97
C GLY A 41 -15.99 -7.71 1.50
N PRO A 42 -17.34 -7.57 1.51
CA PRO A 42 -18.01 -6.35 1.06
C PRO A 42 -18.10 -5.27 2.16
N GLU A 43 -17.46 -5.45 3.31
CA GLU A 43 -17.67 -4.60 4.48
C GLU A 43 -17.33 -3.12 4.18
N PRO A 44 -18.15 -2.18 4.69
CA PRO A 44 -17.86 -0.76 4.58
C PRO A 44 -16.58 -0.42 5.35
N PHE A 45 -15.96 0.71 5.01
CA PHE A 45 -14.77 1.19 5.71
C PHE A 45 -15.12 1.61 7.16
N ASP A 46 -14.48 0.99 8.15
CA ASP A 46 -14.50 1.46 9.54
C ASP A 46 -13.40 2.51 9.73
N PRO A 47 -13.73 3.78 10.08
CA PRO A 47 -12.75 4.85 10.30
C PRO A 47 -11.73 4.57 11.41
N ARG A 48 -11.98 3.59 12.29
CA ARG A 48 -11.04 3.14 13.33
C ARG A 48 -9.97 2.19 12.78
N THR A 49 -10.11 1.72 11.54
CA THR A 49 -9.13 0.85 10.89
C THR A 49 -7.81 1.62 10.74
N PRO A 50 -6.68 1.12 11.28
CA PRO A 50 -5.40 1.79 11.15
C PRO A 50 -5.02 2.02 9.68
N SER A 51 -4.43 3.17 9.39
CA SER A 51 -3.80 3.44 8.10
C SER A 51 -2.29 3.35 8.25
N ILE A 52 -1.64 2.79 7.24
CA ILE A 52 -0.19 2.59 7.20
C ILE A 52 0.36 3.16 5.89
N PRO A 53 1.62 3.67 5.89
CA PRO A 53 2.25 4.10 4.67
C PRO A 53 2.63 2.91 3.79
N ALA A 54 2.50 3.06 2.48
CA ALA A 54 2.94 2.11 1.47
C ALA A 54 3.55 2.85 0.27
N VAL A 55 4.51 2.22 -0.41
CA VAL A 55 5.12 2.75 -1.63
C VAL A 55 4.38 2.21 -2.84
N VAL A 56 3.95 3.10 -3.73
CA VAL A 56 3.52 2.72 -5.08
C VAL A 56 4.74 2.30 -5.89
N ASP A 57 4.83 1.02 -6.24
CA ASP A 57 5.90 0.44 -7.04
C ASP A 57 5.33 -0.09 -8.36
N LEU A 58 5.50 0.69 -9.43
CA LEU A 58 5.03 0.34 -10.76
C LEU A 58 5.82 -0.82 -11.39
N GLY A 59 7.02 -1.13 -10.88
CA GLY A 59 7.80 -2.30 -11.27
C GLY A 59 7.45 -3.57 -10.49
N PHE A 60 6.61 -3.46 -9.45
CA PHE A 60 6.15 -4.61 -8.69
C PHE A 60 4.89 -5.23 -9.33
N ASN A 61 5.06 -6.43 -9.90
CA ASN A 61 4.00 -7.18 -10.59
C ASN A 61 2.98 -7.86 -9.66
N GLY A 62 3.16 -7.76 -8.34
CA GLY A 62 2.18 -8.23 -7.35
C GLY A 62 1.11 -7.18 -7.06
N THR A 63 0.19 -7.53 -6.16
CA THR A 63 -0.90 -6.69 -5.69
C THR A 63 -0.43 -5.80 -4.55
N PHE A 64 -0.12 -6.41 -3.41
CA PHE A 64 0.38 -5.72 -2.23
C PHE A 64 1.35 -6.62 -1.47
N ALA A 65 2.45 -6.08 -0.96
CA ALA A 65 3.43 -6.85 -0.21
C ALA A 65 3.78 -6.14 1.10
N ILE A 66 3.76 -6.88 2.20
CA ILE A 66 4.03 -6.37 3.55
C ILE A 66 4.76 -7.43 4.36
N ARG A 67 5.63 -7.02 5.30
CA ARG A 67 6.22 -7.97 6.25
C ARG A 67 5.24 -8.34 7.35
N GLU A 68 5.36 -9.55 7.89
CA GLU A 68 4.53 -10.01 9.00
C GLU A 68 4.56 -9.08 10.21
N GLU A 69 5.74 -8.54 10.56
CA GLU A 69 5.89 -7.59 11.67
C GLU A 69 5.23 -6.25 11.38
N GLN A 70 5.29 -5.76 10.13
CA GLN A 70 4.60 -4.52 9.75
C GLN A 70 3.08 -4.70 9.83
N LEU A 71 2.56 -5.85 9.38
CA LEU A 71 1.13 -6.11 9.45
C LEU A 71 0.64 -6.15 10.91
N ARG A 72 1.40 -6.80 11.80
CA ARG A 72 1.08 -6.86 13.23
C ARG A 72 1.25 -5.51 13.93
N GLU A 73 2.42 -4.90 13.79
CA GLU A 73 2.80 -3.71 14.56
C GLU A 73 2.22 -2.41 14.00
N TRP A 74 2.00 -2.31 12.68
CA TRP A 74 1.54 -1.06 12.06
C TRP A 74 0.03 -1.07 11.84
N ALA A 75 -0.51 -2.22 11.40
CA ALA A 75 -1.94 -2.34 11.15
C ALA A 75 -2.72 -2.99 12.31
N GLY A 76 -2.04 -3.56 13.32
CA GLY A 76 -2.70 -4.24 14.44
C GLY A 76 -3.33 -5.58 14.04
N LEU A 77 -2.87 -6.19 12.94
CA LEU A 77 -3.52 -7.35 12.32
C LEU A 77 -2.67 -8.60 12.44
N ASP A 78 -3.26 -9.71 12.92
CA ASP A 78 -2.60 -11.01 12.88
C ASP A 78 -2.77 -11.65 11.49
N PRO A 79 -1.70 -11.90 10.71
CA PRO A 79 -1.79 -12.54 9.40
C PRO A 79 -2.50 -13.89 9.41
N ARG A 80 -2.53 -14.59 10.55
CA ARG A 80 -3.19 -15.90 10.68
C ARG A 80 -4.71 -15.80 10.57
N LEU A 81 -5.30 -14.63 10.83
CA LEU A 81 -6.73 -14.38 10.69
C LEU A 81 -7.17 -14.22 9.23
N PHE A 82 -6.22 -14.02 8.32
CA PHE A 82 -6.50 -13.94 6.89
C PHE A 82 -6.39 -15.33 6.26
N TYR A 83 -7.42 -15.68 5.47
CA TYR A 83 -7.42 -16.92 4.71
C TYR A 83 -6.18 -16.99 3.81
N ARG A 84 -5.37 -18.04 3.99
CA ARG A 84 -4.18 -18.30 3.17
C ARG A 84 -4.64 -18.89 1.84
N VAL A 85 -4.41 -18.14 0.76
CA VAL A 85 -4.70 -18.57 -0.61
C VAL A 85 -3.65 -19.58 -1.07
N ARG A 86 -2.36 -19.26 -0.88
CA ARG A 86 -1.22 -20.12 -1.25
C ARG A 86 0.08 -19.61 -0.63
N THR A 87 1.14 -20.38 -0.78
CA THR A 87 2.52 -19.94 -0.51
C THR A 87 3.25 -19.74 -1.84
N SER A 88 4.00 -18.65 -1.95
CA SER A 88 4.70 -18.20 -3.16
C SER A 88 6.11 -17.72 -2.83
N ARG A 89 6.93 -17.50 -3.85
CA ARG A 89 8.20 -16.77 -3.72
C ARG A 89 8.06 -15.36 -4.28
N LEU A 90 8.45 -14.37 -3.50
CA LEU A 90 8.50 -12.97 -3.90
C LEU A 90 9.94 -12.45 -3.71
N ARG A 91 10.60 -12.10 -4.82
CA ARG A 91 12.01 -11.62 -4.82
C ARG A 91 12.94 -12.56 -4.01
N GLY A 92 12.81 -13.86 -4.21
CA GLY A 92 13.61 -14.88 -3.52
C GLY A 92 13.12 -15.23 -2.10
N ALA A 93 12.28 -14.41 -1.48
CA ALA A 93 11.73 -14.68 -0.15
C ALA A 93 10.44 -15.51 -0.22
N VAL A 94 10.23 -16.39 0.74
CA VAL A 94 8.96 -17.09 0.94
C VAL A 94 7.91 -16.10 1.44
N ALA A 95 6.75 -16.09 0.81
CA ALA A 95 5.62 -15.25 1.19
C ALA A 95 4.32 -16.07 1.16
N ASP A 96 3.44 -15.83 2.12
CA ASP A 96 2.07 -16.34 2.06
C ASP A 96 1.20 -15.31 1.34
N GLU A 97 0.47 -15.74 0.32
CA GLU A 97 -0.60 -14.94 -0.29
C GLU A 97 -1.87 -15.11 0.57
N ARG A 98 -2.34 -14.01 1.17
CA ARG A 98 -3.45 -13.96 2.13
C ARG A 98 -4.60 -13.12 1.57
N ALA A 99 -5.82 -13.64 1.57
CA ALA A 99 -6.98 -12.94 1.00
C ALA A 99 -7.32 -11.68 1.82
N ALA A 100 -7.23 -10.51 1.19
CA ALA A 100 -7.46 -9.20 1.83
C ALA A 100 -7.99 -8.18 0.82
N ASN A 101 -8.56 -7.09 1.33
CA ASN A 101 -8.81 -5.86 0.57
C ASN A 101 -7.94 -4.73 1.11
N LEU A 102 -7.74 -3.69 0.30
CA LEU A 102 -7.15 -2.44 0.75
C LEU A 102 -8.14 -1.29 0.61
N TRP A 103 -7.98 -0.29 1.45
CA TRP A 103 -8.58 1.02 1.31
C TRP A 103 -7.46 2.02 1.02
N LEU A 104 -7.47 2.63 -0.16
CA LEU A 104 -6.51 3.66 -0.55
C LEU A 104 -7.02 5.03 -0.11
N HIS A 105 -6.30 5.66 0.81
CA HIS A 105 -6.66 6.97 1.35
C HIS A 105 -6.21 8.08 0.41
N SER A 106 -7.07 9.09 0.22
CA SER A 106 -6.69 10.29 -0.51
C SER A 106 -5.70 11.14 0.26
N ASN A 107 -4.87 11.88 -0.46
CA ASN A 107 -3.92 12.82 0.14
C ASN A 107 -4.41 14.27 0.07
N VAL A 108 -3.94 15.10 1.00
CA VAL A 108 -3.97 16.56 0.85
C VAL A 108 -3.09 16.92 -0.35
N PRO A 109 -3.57 17.72 -1.32
CA PRO A 109 -2.79 18.01 -2.52
C PRO A 109 -1.41 18.61 -2.19
N ASN A 110 -0.37 18.13 -2.89
CA ASN A 110 1.04 18.50 -2.64
C ASN A 110 1.59 18.06 -1.26
N SER A 111 0.89 17.17 -0.56
CA SER A 111 1.33 16.57 0.71
C SER A 111 1.14 15.05 0.67
N ARG A 112 1.88 14.35 1.53
CA ARG A 112 1.70 12.91 1.79
C ARG A 112 0.59 12.64 2.82
N SER A 113 0.13 13.67 3.54
CA SER A 113 -0.87 13.51 4.60
C SER A 113 -2.21 13.06 4.04
N PRO A 114 -2.92 12.13 4.71
CA PRO A 114 -4.29 11.79 4.36
C PRO A 114 -5.20 13.02 4.41
N SER A 115 -6.16 13.14 3.50
CA SER A 115 -7.12 14.27 3.49
C SER A 115 -8.37 14.04 4.33
N GLY A 116 -8.55 12.84 4.89
CA GLY A 116 -9.74 12.46 5.66
C GLY A 116 -11.01 12.22 4.83
N GLN A 117 -10.91 12.23 3.49
CA GLN A 117 -12.05 11.84 2.63
C GLN A 117 -12.22 10.32 2.66
N PRO A 118 -13.42 9.80 2.32
CA PRO A 118 -13.64 8.37 2.23
C PRO A 118 -12.59 7.69 1.33
N PRO A 119 -11.93 6.61 1.80
CA PRO A 119 -10.92 5.93 1.01
C PRO A 119 -11.57 5.10 -0.11
N LEU A 120 -10.77 4.77 -1.13
CA LEU A 120 -11.22 3.93 -2.23
C LEU A 120 -10.93 2.45 -1.94
N ARG A 121 -11.94 1.58 -2.07
CA ARG A 121 -11.75 0.13 -1.96
C ARG A 121 -10.95 -0.42 -3.14
N MET A 122 -9.96 -1.24 -2.84
CA MET A 122 -9.18 -2.01 -3.80
C MET A 122 -9.24 -3.50 -3.44
N GLU A 123 -9.88 -4.29 -4.30
CA GLU A 123 -9.98 -5.73 -4.10
C GLU A 123 -8.69 -6.44 -4.54
N LEU A 124 -7.99 -7.09 -3.61
CA LEU A 124 -6.72 -7.73 -3.95
C LEU A 124 -6.87 -9.14 -4.53
N PHE A 125 -8.07 -9.74 -4.50
CA PHE A 125 -8.45 -11.07 -5.02
C PHE A 125 -7.47 -12.22 -4.75
N LYS A 126 -6.34 -12.24 -5.46
CA LYS A 126 -5.20 -13.15 -5.25
C LYS A 126 -4.52 -12.93 -3.91
N GLY A 127 -4.79 -11.79 -3.27
CA GLY A 127 -4.43 -11.51 -1.88
C GLY A 127 -3.25 -10.55 -1.74
N MET A 128 -2.86 -10.35 -0.49
CA MET A 128 -1.68 -9.63 -0.04
C MET A 128 -0.55 -10.64 0.20
N PHE A 129 0.65 -10.33 -0.27
CA PHE A 129 1.86 -11.09 0.05
C PHE A 129 2.34 -10.70 1.44
N VAL A 130 2.28 -11.64 2.38
CA VAL A 130 2.86 -11.49 3.72
C VAL A 130 4.23 -12.17 3.71
N LEU A 131 5.29 -11.36 3.74
CA LEU A 131 6.67 -11.86 3.79
C LEU A 131 7.01 -12.30 5.21
N ARG A 132 7.51 -13.53 5.34
CA ARG A 132 8.01 -14.05 6.61
C ARG A 132 9.34 -13.42 6.96
N ARG A 133 9.61 -13.31 8.27
CA ARG A 133 10.94 -12.98 8.78
C ARG A 133 11.96 -13.99 8.24
N PRO A 134 13.15 -13.57 7.78
CA PRO A 134 14.22 -14.54 7.50
C PRO A 134 14.60 -15.27 8.78
N GLU A 135 14.77 -16.59 8.71
CA GLU A 135 15.18 -17.40 9.86
C GLU A 135 16.66 -17.18 10.24
N GLN A 136 17.53 -16.70 9.34
CA GLN A 136 18.93 -16.37 9.66
C GLN A 136 19.58 -15.41 8.65
N SER A 137 20.25 -14.37 9.19
CA SER A 137 21.52 -13.77 8.75
C SER A 137 21.81 -13.26 7.31
N ASP A 138 20.84 -12.97 6.44
CA ASP A 138 21.18 -12.14 5.26
C ASP A 138 21.29 -10.66 5.65
N ARG A 139 22.50 -10.26 6.03
CA ARG A 139 22.94 -8.90 6.44
C ARG A 139 22.83 -7.82 5.34
N ARG A 140 22.01 -8.05 4.31
CA ARG A 140 21.54 -7.01 3.38
C ARG A 140 20.04 -7.15 3.27
N ASP A 141 19.33 -6.50 4.18
CA ASP A 141 17.87 -6.42 4.14
C ASP A 141 17.43 -5.49 2.99
N ASP A 142 17.57 -5.97 1.75
CA ASP A 142 17.06 -5.34 0.52
C ASP A 142 15.53 -5.51 0.38
N ARG A 143 14.86 -6.03 1.42
CA ARG A 143 13.40 -6.20 1.45
C ARG A 143 12.75 -4.85 1.69
N PRO A 144 11.55 -4.61 1.15
CA PRO A 144 11.00 -3.26 1.13
C PRO A 144 10.77 -2.74 2.57
N ARG A 145 11.35 -1.56 2.84
CA ARG A 145 11.27 -0.87 4.16
C ARG A 145 9.85 -0.42 4.48
N LEU A 146 9.06 -0.16 3.46
CA LEU A 146 7.63 0.11 3.52
C LEU A 146 6.89 -0.98 2.71
N PRO A 147 5.63 -1.29 3.04
CA PRO A 147 4.77 -2.10 2.19
C PRO A 147 4.76 -1.61 0.74
N LEU A 148 4.63 -2.51 -0.23
CA LEU A 148 4.58 -2.17 -1.65
C LEU A 148 3.16 -2.33 -2.19
N LEU A 149 2.63 -1.29 -2.81
CA LEU A 149 1.43 -1.34 -3.64
C LEU A 149 1.85 -1.47 -5.10
N GLY A 150 1.59 -2.65 -5.67
CA GLY A 150 2.06 -3.01 -7.00
C GLY A 150 1.11 -2.61 -8.12
N PHE A 151 1.64 -2.60 -9.34
CA PHE A 151 0.89 -2.25 -10.55
C PHE A 151 -0.38 -3.08 -10.72
N ARG A 152 -0.35 -4.37 -10.34
CA ARG A 152 -1.50 -5.27 -10.50
C ARG A 152 -2.71 -4.84 -9.66
N ALA A 153 -2.49 -4.29 -8.46
CA ALA A 153 -3.58 -3.79 -7.63
C ALA A 153 -4.21 -2.54 -8.24
N LEU A 154 -3.38 -1.61 -8.75
CA LEU A 154 -3.83 -0.39 -9.41
C LEU A 154 -4.62 -0.68 -10.68
N HIS A 155 -4.09 -1.55 -11.54
CA HIS A 155 -4.74 -1.97 -12.78
C HIS A 155 -6.11 -2.60 -12.51
N ARG A 156 -6.22 -3.46 -11.49
CA ARG A 156 -7.50 -4.12 -11.15
C ARG A 156 -8.55 -3.18 -10.59
N ALA A 157 -8.12 -2.13 -9.89
CA ALA A 157 -9.01 -1.08 -9.42
C ALA A 157 -9.33 -0.05 -10.52
N ASP A 158 -8.97 -0.32 -11.78
CA ASP A 158 -9.17 0.55 -12.95
C ASP A 158 -8.61 1.97 -12.73
N LEU A 159 -7.47 2.04 -12.04
CA LEU A 159 -6.84 3.31 -11.68
C LEU A 159 -5.92 3.81 -12.78
N LYS A 160 -6.08 5.09 -13.12
CA LYS A 160 -5.13 5.81 -13.97
C LYS A 160 -4.05 6.45 -13.12
N VAL A 161 -2.81 6.04 -13.33
CA VAL A 161 -1.62 6.64 -12.71
C VAL A 161 -0.97 7.61 -13.68
N VAL A 162 -0.62 8.80 -13.21
CA VAL A 162 0.13 9.82 -13.95
C VAL A 162 1.37 10.17 -13.14
N VAL A 163 2.54 9.99 -13.73
CA VAL A 163 3.82 10.41 -13.16
C VAL A 163 4.31 11.63 -13.95
N ASP A 164 4.34 12.78 -13.27
CA ASP A 164 4.89 14.01 -13.82
C ASP A 164 6.36 14.12 -13.38
N CYS A 165 7.25 13.66 -14.25
CA CYS A 165 8.69 13.66 -13.98
C CYS A 165 9.26 15.08 -13.89
N LYS A 166 8.71 16.04 -14.64
CA LYS A 166 9.18 17.43 -14.64
C LYS A 166 8.98 18.06 -13.25
N ASN A 167 7.81 17.84 -12.66
CA ASN A 167 7.46 18.40 -11.36
C ASN A 167 7.68 17.42 -10.19
N CYS A 168 8.18 16.20 -10.45
CA CYS A 168 8.31 15.12 -9.48
C CYS A 168 7.02 14.86 -8.69
N ARG A 169 5.92 14.62 -9.41
CA ARG A 169 4.60 14.40 -8.81
C ARG A 169 3.95 13.13 -9.32
N LEU A 170 3.14 12.52 -8.46
CA LEU A 170 2.28 11.39 -8.82
C LEU A 170 0.81 11.74 -8.59
N THR A 171 -0.05 11.37 -9.53
CA THR A 171 -1.51 11.49 -9.41
C THR A 171 -2.16 10.16 -9.75
N ILE A 172 -3.10 9.71 -8.93
CA ILE A 172 -3.90 8.51 -9.18
C ILE A 172 -5.37 8.93 -9.30
N ARG A 173 -6.01 8.53 -10.40
CA ARG A 173 -7.40 8.86 -10.68
C ARG A 173 -8.25 7.61 -10.70
N ALA A 174 -9.41 7.71 -10.06
CA ALA A 174 -10.42 6.67 -10.05
C ALA A 174 -11.47 6.91 -11.16
N PRO A 175 -12.06 5.85 -11.73
CA PRO A 175 -13.22 5.95 -12.61
C PRO A 175 -14.36 6.75 -11.96
N ARG A 176 -15.13 7.48 -12.77
CA ARG A 176 -16.22 8.33 -12.29
C ARG A 176 -17.33 7.56 -11.54
N GLY A 177 -17.43 6.23 -11.73
CA GLY A 177 -18.47 5.39 -11.12
C GLY A 177 -18.15 4.80 -9.73
N LEU A 178 -16.92 4.89 -9.24
CA LEU A 178 -16.49 4.24 -7.98
C LEU A 178 -16.72 5.09 -6.72
N TRP A 179 -17.31 6.28 -6.85
CA TRP A 179 -17.54 7.21 -5.72
C TRP A 179 -18.92 7.06 -5.08
N PHE A 180 -19.80 6.24 -5.67
CA PHE A 180 -21.21 6.11 -5.26
C PHE A 180 -21.56 4.77 -4.59
N LEU A 181 -20.57 3.99 -4.17
CA LEU A 181 -20.77 2.72 -3.45
C LEU A 181 -20.04 2.73 -2.10
N GLY A 182 -20.21 3.82 -1.36
CA GLY A 182 -19.89 3.92 0.07
C GLY A 182 -21.15 3.73 0.90
#